data_AF-A0A6B2GH00-F1
#
_entry.id   AF-A0A6B2GH00-F1
#
_cell.length_a   1.000
_cell.length_b   1.000
_cell.length_c   1.000
_cell.angle_alpha   90.00
_cell.angle_beta   90.00
_cell.angle_gamma   90.00
#
_symmetry.space_group_name_H-M   'P 1'
#
loop_
_entity.id
_entity.type
_entity.pdbx_description
1 polymer ?
#
loop_
_entity_poly.entity_id
_entity_poly.type
_entity_poly.pdbx_seq_one_letter_code
_entity_poly.pdbx_strand_id
1 'polypeptide(L)'
;IALGFVVWYGGLKAATNNAISIGEIMSFIMMSQMLFRPLRQIADKFNTLQMGMVAADRVFTILDEDEKELDLGKHLTSHIKGNISFKDVKFSYIKDQPIL
;
A
#
# COMPACT_ATOMS: atom_id res chain seq x y z
N ILE A 1 23.07 -9.46 24.63
CA ILE A 1 22.67 -9.98 25.96
C ILE A 1 22.10 -11.40 25.85
N ALA A 2 21.02 -11.63 25.10
CA ALA A 2 20.41 -12.97 24.94
C ALA A 2 21.38 -14.07 24.47
N LEU A 3 22.20 -13.81 23.43
CA LEU A 3 23.22 -14.76 22.96
C LEU A 3 24.28 -15.07 24.04
N GLY A 4 24.63 -14.10 24.88
CA GLY A 4 25.57 -14.31 25.99
C GLY A 4 25.02 -15.27 27.05
N PHE A 5 23.71 -15.18 27.36
CA PHE A 5 23.04 -16.13 28.23
C PHE A 5 22.99 -17.54 27.64
N VAL A 6 22.74 -17.66 26.34
CA VAL A 6 22.75 -18.95 25.64
C VAL A 6 24.13 -19.60 25.70
N VAL A 7 25.19 -18.83 25.44
CA VAL A 7 26.58 -19.34 25.51
C VAL A 7 26.97 -19.72 26.93
N TRP A 8 26.64 -18.90 27.93
CA TRP A 8 26.94 -19.22 29.33
C TRP A 8 26.21 -20.49 29.77
N TYR A 9 24.88 -20.51 29.67
CA TYR A 9 24.09 -21.65 30.16
C TYR A 9 24.33 -22.92 29.34
N GLY A 10 24.37 -22.79 28.01
CA GLY A 10 24.64 -23.89 27.10
C GLY A 10 26.06 -24.45 27.27
N GLY A 11 27.07 -23.58 27.38
CA GLY A 11 28.46 -23.98 27.59
C GLY A 11 28.67 -24.70 28.94
N LEU A 12 27.99 -24.23 30.00
CA LEU A 12 28.07 -24.87 31.32
C LEU A 12 27.41 -26.26 31.32
N LYS A 13 26.30 -26.43 30.59
CA LYS A 13 25.63 -27.73 30.39
C LYS A 13 26.44 -28.69 29.51
N ALA A 14 27.10 -28.16 28.48
CA ALA A 14 27.97 -28.94 27.59
C ALA A 14 29.19 -29.48 28.34
N ALA A 15 29.77 -28.70 29.26
CA ALA A 15 30.93 -29.09 30.04
C ALA A 15 30.63 -30.09 31.18
N THR A 16 29.40 -30.11 31.70
CA THR A 16 29.07 -30.87 32.92
C THR A 16 28.26 -32.14 32.68
N ASN A 17 27.38 -32.17 31.67
CA ASN A 17 26.34 -33.21 31.59
C ASN A 17 26.28 -33.93 30.24
N ASN A 18 27.18 -33.64 29.28
CA ASN A 18 27.20 -34.18 27.91
C ASN A 18 25.86 -34.13 27.14
N ALA A 19 24.87 -33.41 27.67
CA ALA A 19 23.50 -33.38 27.16
C ALA A 19 23.33 -32.39 25.99
N ILE A 20 24.30 -31.51 25.80
CA ILE A 20 24.33 -30.51 24.74
C ILE A 20 25.76 -30.46 24.20
N SER A 21 25.91 -30.61 22.90
CA SER A 21 27.17 -30.48 22.19
C SER A 21 27.46 -29.02 21.82
N ILE A 22 28.74 -28.72 21.62
CA ILE A 22 29.19 -27.41 21.14
C ILE A 22 28.59 -27.10 19.75
N GLY A 23 28.44 -28.13 18.91
CA GLY A 23 27.82 -28.02 17.59
C GLY A 23 26.35 -27.58 17.65
N GLU A 24 25.58 -28.07 18.63
CA GLU A 24 24.19 -27.65 18.83
C GLU A 24 24.08 -26.20 19.27
N ILE A 25 24.96 -25.73 20.16
CA ILE A 25 24.99 -24.31 20.58
C ILE A 25 25.33 -23.41 19.40
N MET A 26 26.35 -23.77 18.63
CA MET A 26 26.74 -23.00 17.43
C MET A 26 25.62 -22.98 16.38
N SER A 27 24.99 -24.14 16.12
CA SER A 27 23.89 -24.25 15.15
C SER A 27 22.68 -23.44 15.60
N PHE A 28 22.32 -23.47 16.88
CA PHE A 28 21.25 -22.66 17.45
C PHE A 28 21.51 -21.16 17.28
N ILE A 29 22.73 -20.70 17.56
CA ILE A 29 23.11 -19.28 17.39
C ILE A 29 22.95 -18.87 15.93
N MET A 30 23.46 -19.67 15.00
CA MET A 30 23.37 -19.40 13.57
C MET A 30 21.90 -19.37 13.09
N MET A 31 21.12 -20.38 13.43
CA MET A 31 19.70 -20.46 13.05
C MET A 31 18.88 -19.32 13.66
N SER A 32 19.13 -18.96 14.93
CA SER A 32 18.48 -17.82 15.58
C SER A 32 18.77 -16.52 14.84
N GLN A 33 20.01 -16.31 14.40
CA GLN A 33 20.37 -15.13 13.63
C GLN A 33 19.70 -15.08 12.24
N MET A 34 19.49 -16.24 11.62
CA MET A 34 18.80 -16.33 10.33
C MET A 34 17.35 -15.84 10.38
N LEU A 35 16.68 -15.90 11.52
CA LEU A 35 15.29 -15.44 11.68
C LEU A 35 15.13 -13.93 11.57
N PHE A 36 16.17 -13.14 11.89
CA PHE A 36 16.08 -11.68 11.81
C PHE A 36 15.97 -11.15 10.37
N ARG A 37 16.55 -11.85 9.40
CA ARG A 37 16.47 -11.47 7.98
C ARG A 37 15.02 -11.51 7.44
N PRO A 38 14.27 -12.63 7.51
CA PRO A 38 12.90 -12.68 7.03
C PRO A 38 11.97 -11.79 7.85
N LEU A 39 12.16 -11.66 9.17
CA LEU A 39 11.41 -10.71 10.00
C LEU A 39 11.56 -9.27 9.50
N ARG A 40 12.79 -8.86 9.17
CA ARG A 40 13.05 -7.54 8.61
C ARG A 40 12.39 -7.37 7.24
N GLN A 41 12.47 -8.37 6.37
CA GLN A 41 11.81 -8.33 5.07
C GLN A 41 10.30 -8.15 5.19
N ILE A 42 9.65 -8.81 6.15
CA ILE A 42 8.22 -8.65 6.43
C ILE A 42 7.93 -7.21 6.89
N ALA A 43 8.73 -6.70 7.84
CA ALA A 43 8.57 -5.33 8.33
C ALA A 43 8.74 -4.29 7.22
N ASP A 44 9.72 -4.46 6.33
CA ASP A 44 9.94 -3.55 5.20
C ASP A 44 8.75 -3.60 4.22
N LYS A 45 8.15 -4.78 3.99
CA LYS A 45 6.96 -4.94 3.15
C LYS A 45 5.71 -4.31 3.75
N PHE A 46 5.61 -4.21 5.08
CA PHE A 46 4.48 -3.54 5.73
C PHE A 46 4.35 -2.08 5.29
N ASN A 47 5.47 -1.37 5.12
CA ASN A 47 5.48 -0.01 4.60
C ASN A 47 4.99 0.05 3.14
N THR A 48 5.41 -0.90 2.31
CA THR A 48 4.92 -1.00 0.92
C THR A 48 3.42 -1.27 0.86
N LEU A 49 2.90 -2.18 1.70
CA LEU A 49 1.48 -2.50 1.74
C LEU A 49 0.64 -1.29 2.18
N GLN A 50 1.08 -0.54 3.19
CA GLN A 50 0.40 0.70 3.61
C GLN A 50 0.31 1.72 2.48
N MET A 51 1.42 2.00 1.79
CA MET A 51 1.41 2.91 0.64
C MET A 51 0.55 2.37 -0.52
N GLY A 52 0.58 1.05 -0.75
CA GLY A 52 -0.24 0.39 -1.76
C GLY A 52 -1.74 0.55 -1.49
N MET A 53 -2.17 0.49 -0.23
CA MET A 53 -3.57 0.71 0.16
C MET A 53 -4.02 2.14 -0.15
N VAL A 54 -3.22 3.15 0.15
CA VAL A 54 -3.52 4.56 -0.17
C VAL A 54 -3.55 4.80 -1.68
N ALA A 55 -2.65 4.16 -2.43
CA ALA A 55 -2.66 4.25 -3.89
C ALA A 55 -3.91 3.58 -4.49
N ALA A 56 -4.31 2.43 -3.96
CA ALA A 56 -5.53 1.73 -4.39
C ALA A 56 -6.78 2.58 -4.14
N ASP A 57 -6.89 3.19 -2.95
CA ASP A 57 -8.00 4.10 -2.59
C ASP A 57 -8.18 5.24 -3.61
N ARG A 58 -7.08 5.88 -4.04
CA ARG A 58 -7.11 6.91 -5.10
C ARG A 58 -7.57 6.37 -6.44
N VAL A 59 -7.13 5.19 -6.84
CA VAL A 59 -7.55 4.57 -8.11
C VAL A 59 -9.04 4.28 -8.09
N PHE A 60 -9.55 3.69 -7.01
CA PHE A 60 -10.98 3.43 -6.85
C PHE A 60 -11.79 4.72 -6.79
N THR A 61 -11.29 5.77 -6.13
CA THR A 61 -11.96 7.08 -6.11
C THR A 61 -12.18 7.64 -7.52
N ILE A 62 -11.19 7.51 -8.41
CA ILE A 62 -11.32 7.98 -9.81
C ILE A 62 -12.27 7.07 -10.61
N LEU A 63 -12.25 5.77 -10.37
CA LEU A 63 -13.12 4.81 -11.06
C LEU A 63 -14.59 4.94 -10.63
N ASP A 64 -14.83 5.25 -9.36
CA ASP A 64 -16.15 5.44 -8.77
C ASP A 64 -16.63 6.90 -8.88
N GLU A 65 -15.84 7.78 -9.49
CA GLU A 65 -16.26 9.14 -9.77
C GLU A 65 -17.45 9.07 -10.75
N ASP A 66 -18.63 9.47 -10.28
CA ASP A 66 -19.84 9.50 -11.11
C ASP A 66 -19.57 10.37 -12.34
N GLU A 67 -19.39 9.74 -13.50
CA GLU A 67 -19.42 10.46 -14.77
C GLU A 67 -20.73 11.24 -14.79
N LYS A 68 -20.65 12.57 -14.86
CA LYS A 68 -21.84 13.40 -15.07
C LYS A 68 -22.56 12.79 -16.27
N GLU A 69 -23.74 12.21 -16.06
CA GLU A 69 -24.52 11.58 -17.12
C GLU A 69 -24.55 12.54 -18.30
N LEU A 70 -23.81 12.19 -19.34
CA LEU A 70 -23.84 12.92 -20.59
C LEU A 70 -25.20 12.59 -21.20
N ASP A 71 -26.15 13.51 -21.10
CA ASP A 71 -27.38 13.43 -21.89
C ASP A 71 -26.99 13.58 -23.37
N LEU A 72 -26.71 12.44 -24.00
CA LEU A 72 -26.30 12.37 -25.39
C LEU A 72 -27.45 12.68 -26.37
N GLY A 73 -28.68 12.87 -25.86
CA GLY A 73 -29.87 13.08 -26.67
C GLY A 73 -30.21 11.87 -27.54
N LYS A 74 -31.49 11.51 -27.63
CA LYS A 74 -31.94 10.36 -28.45
C LYS A 74 -32.29 10.73 -29.89
N HIS A 75 -32.25 12.01 -30.25
CA HIS A 75 -32.78 12.52 -31.50
C HIS A 75 -31.69 13.07 -32.42
N LEU A 76 -31.34 12.29 -33.45
CA LEU A 76 -30.56 12.78 -34.59
C LEU A 76 -31.53 13.35 -35.64
N THR A 77 -31.49 14.66 -35.84
CA THR A 77 -32.25 15.34 -36.90
C THR A 77 -31.45 15.35 -38.20
N SER A 78 -32.08 14.96 -39.31
CA SER A 78 -31.42 14.85 -40.62
C SER A 78 -31.07 16.22 -41.24
N HIS A 79 -31.79 17.28 -40.87
CA HIS A 79 -31.56 18.66 -41.32
C HIS A 79 -31.71 19.66 -40.16
N ILE A 80 -30.68 20.45 -39.91
CA ILE A 80 -30.64 21.47 -38.85
C ILE A 80 -30.38 22.83 -39.52
N LYS A 81 -31.20 23.85 -39.20
CA LYS A 81 -31.05 25.22 -39.75
C LYS A 81 -29.86 25.99 -39.15
N GLY A 82 -29.34 25.57 -37.99
CA GLY A 82 -28.13 26.13 -37.39
C GLY A 82 -28.30 27.42 -36.58
N ASN A 83 -29.52 27.83 -36.24
CA ASN A 83 -29.73 29.01 -35.40
C ASN A 83 -29.38 28.70 -33.93
N ILE A 84 -28.39 29.42 -33.38
CA ILE A 84 -27.98 29.33 -31.97
C ILE A 84 -28.37 30.64 -31.28
N SER A 85 -29.05 30.53 -30.13
CA SER A 85 -29.37 31.68 -29.28
C SER A 85 -28.98 31.37 -27.83
N PHE A 86 -28.26 32.28 -27.21
CA PHE A 86 -27.91 32.22 -25.79
C PHE A 86 -28.96 33.01 -25.00
N LYS A 87 -29.56 32.40 -23.97
CA LYS A 87 -30.48 33.06 -23.04
C LYS A 87 -30.00 32.82 -21.62
N ASP A 88 -29.73 33.91 -20.90
CA ASP A 88 -29.37 33.90 -19.47
C ASP A 88 -28.23 32.92 -19.12
N VAL A 89 -27.24 32.82 -20.00
CA VAL A 89 -26.12 31.88 -19.84
C VAL A 89 -25.15 32.42 -18.81
N LYS A 90 -24.87 31.60 -17.79
CA LYS A 90 -23.85 31.86 -16.77
C LYS A 90 -22.75 30.83 -16.86
N PHE A 91 -21.49 31.27 -16.83
CA PHE A 91 -20.34 30.38 -16.93
C PHE A 91 -19.21 30.80 -16.00
N SER A 92 -18.54 29.82 -15.40
CA SER A 92 -17.42 30.04 -14.48
C SER A 92 -16.46 28.85 -14.54
N TYR A 93 -15.15 29.11 -14.65
CA TYR A 93 -14.13 28.07 -14.48
C TYR A 93 -13.88 27.77 -12.99
N ILE A 94 -13.96 28.80 -12.16
CA ILE A 94 -13.82 28.70 -10.71
C ILE A 94 -15.18 29.02 -10.11
N LYS A 95 -15.58 28.23 -9.11
CA LYS A 95 -16.84 28.46 -8.41
C LYS A 95 -16.92 29.91 -7.91
N ASP A 96 -18.07 30.54 -8.12
CA ASP A 96 -18.37 31.93 -7.72
C ASP A 96 -17.53 33.02 -8.43
N GLN A 97 -16.87 32.69 -9.54
CA GLN A 97 -16.19 33.64 -10.41
C GLN A 97 -16.81 33.65 -11.83
N PRO A 98 -17.91 34.40 -12.02
CA PRO A 98 -18.59 34.46 -13.30
C PRO A 98 -17.75 35.17 -14.37
N ILE A 99 -17.72 34.56 -15.56
CA ILE A 99 -17.07 35.11 -16.77
C ILE A 99 -18.13 35.51 -17.78
N LEU A 100 -19.23 34.74 -17.84
CA LEU A 100 -20.46 35.04 -18.54
C LEU A 100 -21.61 34.96 -17.54
#